data_AF-A0A3C0QFA3-F1
#
_entry.id   AF-A0A3C0QFA3-F1
#
_cell.length_a   1.000
_cell.length_b   1.000
_cell.length_c   1.000
_cell.angle_alpha   90.00
_cell.angle_beta   90.00
_cell.angle_gamma   90.00
#
_symmetry.space_group_name_H-M   'P 1'
#
loop_
_entity.id
_entity.type
_entity.pdbx_description
1 polymer ?
#
loop_
_entity_poly.entity_id
_entity_poly.type
_entity_poly.pdbx_seq_one_letter_code
_entity_poly.pdbx_strand_id
1 'polypeptide(L)'
;MAEVMKKVLEKLIEDYGLCILEDPDRLSQFLEARNPGESAANFRLTFALRYMIKSGWSVNSKISSKIEAHFRAKLLEHLGFTQEEAEDVLLTLRHVIREERAECSFEEAGADELVARPGNLRRIAGGISNKPRTMWIRKKSFYNGIVLIVALLAIVVLFFQIGSQRNPVGDEFRVAFFAPMKGSAAQSSHNQLRAAQLAVEQINKQGGVRGYKIKIVGYDLPNGTHEA
;
A
#
# COMPACT_ATOMS: atom_id res chain seq x y z
N MET A 1 28.20 20.90 -10.11
CA MET A 1 26.86 20.53 -9.64
C MET A 1 25.82 20.84 -10.72
N ALA A 2 25.67 22.12 -11.12
CA ALA A 2 24.78 22.54 -12.22
C ALA A 2 24.91 21.76 -13.54
N GLU A 3 26.13 21.40 -13.96
CA GLU A 3 26.38 20.70 -15.25
C GLU A 3 25.69 19.32 -15.36
N VAL A 4 25.68 18.54 -14.27
CA VAL A 4 25.11 17.18 -14.26
C VAL A 4 23.59 17.27 -14.26
N MET A 5 23.03 18.17 -13.45
CA MET A 5 21.60 18.43 -13.43
C MET A 5 21.11 18.95 -14.79
N LYS A 6 21.86 19.87 -15.42
CA LYS A 6 21.56 20.42 -16.74
C LYS A 6 21.47 19.31 -17.79
N LYS A 7 22.46 18.42 -17.87
CA LYS A 7 22.45 17.26 -18.79
C LYS A 7 21.31 16.29 -18.52
N VAL A 8 20.96 16.06 -17.26
CA VAL A 8 19.83 15.20 -16.88
C VAL A 8 18.51 15.84 -17.30
N LEU A 9 18.39 17.17 -17.12
CA LEU A 9 17.20 17.93 -17.46
C LEU A 9 17.01 18.06 -18.99
N GLU A 10 18.07 18.31 -19.74
CA GLU A 10 18.11 18.26 -21.22
C GLU A 10 17.59 16.90 -21.70
N LYS A 11 18.20 15.81 -21.22
CA LYS A 11 17.77 14.45 -21.60
C LYS A 11 16.31 14.16 -21.21
N LEU A 12 15.84 14.68 -20.08
CA LEU A 12 14.43 14.55 -19.69
C LEU A 12 13.51 15.33 -20.61
N ILE A 13 13.97 16.44 -21.16
CA ILE A 13 13.18 17.26 -22.04
C ILE A 13 13.21 16.71 -23.47
N GLU A 14 14.33 16.16 -23.94
CA GLU A 14 14.38 15.34 -25.16
C GLU A 14 13.39 14.14 -25.08
N ASP A 15 13.33 13.47 -23.92
CA ASP A 15 12.50 12.28 -23.73
C ASP A 15 10.99 12.59 -23.59
N TYR A 16 10.62 13.77 -23.05
CA TYR A 16 9.24 14.08 -22.63
C TYR A 16 8.68 15.42 -23.16
N GLY A 17 9.49 16.21 -23.84
CA GLY A 17 9.23 17.58 -24.28
C GLY A 17 9.18 18.60 -23.15
N LEU A 18 9.13 19.89 -23.52
CA LEU A 18 8.99 21.02 -22.58
C LEU A 18 7.78 20.94 -21.64
N CYS A 19 6.73 20.17 -22.00
CA CYS A 19 5.55 19.97 -21.17
C CYS A 19 5.86 19.35 -19.79
N ILE A 20 7.01 18.69 -19.63
CA ILE A 20 7.42 18.15 -18.33
C ILE A 20 7.65 19.25 -17.29
N LEU A 21 7.98 20.47 -17.73
CA LEU A 21 8.19 21.62 -16.85
C LEU A 21 6.87 22.20 -16.32
N GLU A 22 5.72 21.80 -16.87
CA GLU A 22 4.40 22.22 -16.36
C GLU A 22 3.96 21.40 -15.14
N ASP A 23 4.55 20.22 -14.94
CA ASP A 23 4.26 19.31 -13.83
C ASP A 23 5.50 19.15 -12.92
N PRO A 24 5.67 20.04 -11.93
CA PRO A 24 6.85 20.04 -11.06
C PRO A 24 6.93 18.79 -10.17
N ASP A 25 5.79 18.17 -9.86
CA ASP A 25 5.72 16.93 -9.07
C ASP A 25 6.31 15.77 -9.86
N ARG A 26 5.92 15.64 -11.12
CA ARG A 26 6.44 14.62 -12.02
C ARG A 26 7.90 14.85 -12.37
N LEU A 27 8.31 16.11 -12.54
CA LEU A 27 9.72 16.47 -12.74
C LEU A 27 10.57 16.04 -11.54
N SER A 28 10.11 16.29 -10.30
CA SER A 28 10.83 15.87 -9.09
C SER A 28 11.09 14.38 -9.06
N GLN A 29 10.08 13.56 -9.38
CA GLN A 29 10.22 12.10 -9.40
C GLN A 29 11.26 11.62 -10.42
N PHE A 30 11.35 12.29 -11.57
CA PHE A 30 12.34 11.93 -12.58
C PHE A 30 13.75 12.39 -12.23
N LEU A 31 13.88 13.57 -11.65
CA LEU A 31 15.17 14.09 -11.18
C LEU A 31 15.72 13.23 -10.03
N GLU A 32 14.89 12.81 -9.08
CA GLU A 32 15.28 11.90 -8.01
C GLU A 32 15.69 10.51 -8.53
N ALA A 33 15.03 10.02 -9.57
CA ALA A 33 15.33 8.71 -10.16
C ALA A 33 16.64 8.71 -10.96
N ARG A 34 16.96 9.81 -11.65
CA ARG A 34 18.16 9.93 -12.51
C ARG A 34 19.37 10.53 -11.80
N ASN A 35 19.15 11.36 -10.78
CA ASN A 35 20.21 12.03 -10.02
C ASN A 35 19.90 12.06 -8.51
N PRO A 36 20.08 10.94 -7.80
CA PRO A 36 19.82 10.86 -6.36
C PRO A 36 20.85 11.60 -5.50
N GLY A 37 22.03 11.91 -6.04
CA GLY A 37 23.15 12.53 -5.30
C GLY A 37 22.96 14.01 -4.99
N GLU A 38 22.16 14.75 -5.77
CA GLU A 38 21.93 16.19 -5.61
C GLU A 38 20.46 16.52 -5.27
N SER A 39 19.92 15.83 -4.26
CA SER A 39 18.53 16.01 -3.80
C SER A 39 18.17 17.46 -3.45
N ALA A 40 19.09 18.19 -2.80
CA ALA A 40 18.88 19.60 -2.45
C ALA A 40 18.71 20.50 -3.69
N ALA A 41 19.50 20.26 -4.73
CA ALA A 41 19.48 21.05 -5.94
C ALA A 41 18.25 20.70 -6.81
N ASN A 42 17.87 19.41 -6.87
CA ASN A 42 16.62 18.97 -7.49
C ASN A 42 15.39 19.60 -6.82
N PHE A 43 15.37 19.62 -5.49
CA PHE A 43 14.28 20.24 -4.72
C PHE A 43 14.18 21.74 -4.99
N ARG A 44 15.31 22.46 -5.01
CA ARG A 44 15.33 23.91 -5.30
C ARG A 44 14.77 24.22 -6.68
N LEU A 45 15.16 23.45 -7.70
CA LEU A 45 14.66 23.59 -9.06
C LEU A 45 13.14 23.35 -9.13
N THR A 46 12.66 22.23 -8.59
CA THR A 46 11.23 21.87 -8.66
C THR A 46 10.36 22.82 -7.83
N PHE A 47 10.88 23.29 -6.71
CA PHE A 47 10.20 24.25 -5.86
C PHE A 47 10.12 25.64 -6.49
N ALA A 48 11.21 26.12 -7.08
CA ALA A 48 11.22 27.38 -7.83
C ALA A 48 10.26 27.33 -9.03
N LEU A 49 10.28 26.22 -9.77
CA LEU A 49 9.37 25.99 -10.90
C LEU A 49 7.90 25.97 -10.46
N ARG A 50 7.56 25.28 -9.37
CA ARG A 50 6.21 25.29 -8.79
C ARG A 50 5.78 26.71 -8.42
N TYR A 51 6.67 27.48 -7.80
CA TYR A 51 6.37 28.86 -7.42
C TYR A 51 6.13 29.75 -8.65
N MET A 52 6.96 29.61 -9.69
CA MET A 52 6.78 30.33 -10.95
C MET A 52 5.44 30.00 -11.62
N ILE A 53 5.06 28.72 -11.70
CA ILE A 53 3.78 28.29 -12.27
C ILE A 53 2.61 28.86 -11.45
N LYS A 54 2.67 28.77 -10.12
CA LYS A 54 1.62 29.28 -9.22
C LYS A 54 1.44 30.80 -9.33
N SER A 55 2.50 31.53 -9.68
CA SER A 55 2.47 32.97 -9.88
C SER A 55 2.09 33.40 -11.30
N GLY A 56 1.67 32.45 -12.14
CA GLY A 56 1.12 32.70 -13.47
C GLY A 56 2.14 32.62 -14.60
N TRP A 57 3.35 32.12 -14.35
CA TRP A 57 4.31 31.86 -15.42
C TRP A 57 3.93 30.59 -16.20
N SER A 58 4.07 30.64 -17.52
CA SER A 58 3.86 29.50 -18.41
C SER A 58 5.13 29.16 -19.18
N VAL A 59 5.34 27.87 -19.44
CA VAL A 59 6.54 27.34 -20.13
C VAL A 59 6.66 27.86 -21.56
N ASN A 60 5.53 28.21 -22.20
CA ASN A 60 5.47 28.81 -23.54
C ASN A 60 5.82 30.31 -23.56
N SER A 61 5.83 31.00 -22.41
CA SER A 61 6.24 32.40 -22.35
C SER A 61 7.77 32.53 -22.51
N LYS A 62 8.26 33.56 -23.23
CA LYS A 62 9.70 33.85 -23.27
C LYS A 62 10.14 34.32 -21.88
N ILE A 63 11.17 33.70 -21.30
CA ILE A 63 11.81 34.23 -20.09
C ILE A 63 12.51 35.54 -20.49
N SER A 64 11.84 36.66 -20.25
CA SER A 64 12.40 38.00 -20.42
C SER A 64 13.23 38.38 -19.20
N SER A 65 14.23 39.25 -19.37
CA SER A 65 15.08 39.75 -18.28
C SER A 65 14.28 40.40 -17.14
N LYS A 66 13.11 40.98 -17.45
CA LYS A 66 12.17 41.53 -16.44
C LYS A 66 11.53 40.44 -15.57
N ILE A 67 11.18 39.31 -16.16
CA ILE A 67 10.57 38.16 -15.47
C ILE A 67 11.61 37.49 -14.57
N GLU A 68 12.83 37.35 -15.09
CA GLU A 68 13.98 36.83 -14.36
C GLU A 68 14.31 37.68 -13.12
N ALA A 69 14.38 39.01 -13.26
CA ALA A 69 14.61 39.91 -12.14
C ALA A 69 13.48 39.87 -11.09
N HIS A 70 12.21 39.79 -11.53
CA HIS A 70 11.06 39.68 -10.65
C HIS A 70 11.06 38.37 -9.84
N PHE A 71 11.34 37.23 -10.49
CA PHE A 71 11.39 35.95 -9.78
C PHE A 71 12.61 35.83 -8.89
N ARG A 72 13.77 36.34 -9.31
CA ARG A 72 14.96 36.41 -8.47
C ARG A 72 14.70 37.14 -7.15
N ALA A 73 14.09 38.33 -7.22
CA ALA A 73 13.74 39.11 -6.02
C ALA A 73 12.79 38.33 -5.08
N LYS A 74 11.77 37.68 -5.65
CA LYS A 74 10.79 36.89 -4.87
C LYS A 74 11.35 35.60 -4.28
N LEU A 75 12.24 34.92 -4.99
CA LEU A 75 12.92 33.72 -4.48
C LEU A 75 13.83 34.07 -3.28
N LEU A 76 14.49 35.22 -3.33
CA LEU A 76 15.32 35.73 -2.24
C LEU A 76 14.51 36.14 -1.01
N GLU A 77 13.40 36.87 -1.22
CA GLU A 77 12.62 37.44 -0.13
C GLU A 77 11.78 36.42 0.64
N HIS A 78 11.21 35.41 -0.06
CA HIS A 78 10.16 34.56 0.53
C HIS A 78 10.55 33.11 0.71
N LEU A 79 11.67 32.65 0.12
CA LEU A 79 11.90 31.21 -0.04
C LEU A 79 13.27 30.75 0.47
N GLY A 80 14.06 31.63 1.10
CA GLY A 80 15.33 31.28 1.73
C GLY A 80 16.42 30.83 0.74
N PHE A 81 16.31 31.23 -0.53
CA PHE A 81 17.33 31.00 -1.54
C PHE A 81 18.49 31.97 -1.33
N THR A 82 19.72 31.52 -1.56
CA THR A 82 20.86 32.45 -1.72
C THR A 82 20.81 33.10 -3.11
N GLN A 83 21.51 34.23 -3.27
CA GLN A 83 21.56 34.93 -4.55
C GLN A 83 22.11 34.04 -5.68
N GLU A 84 23.15 33.26 -5.37
CA GLU A 84 23.79 32.33 -6.30
C GLU A 84 22.85 31.18 -6.69
N GLU A 85 22.07 30.65 -5.74
CA GLU A 85 21.14 29.54 -5.99
C GLU A 85 19.94 29.96 -6.84
N ALA A 86 19.41 31.18 -6.63
CA ALA A 86 18.32 31.71 -7.43
C ALA A 86 18.77 31.99 -8.87
N GLU A 87 19.99 32.52 -9.06
CA GLU A 87 20.58 32.71 -10.39
C GLU A 87 20.82 31.39 -11.11
N ASP A 88 21.38 30.38 -10.43
CA ASP A 88 21.70 29.07 -11.02
C ASP A 88 20.44 28.35 -11.56
N VAL A 89 19.34 28.37 -10.79
CA VAL A 89 18.06 27.79 -11.20
C VAL A 89 17.46 28.51 -12.41
N LEU A 90 17.47 29.84 -12.41
CA LEU A 90 16.91 30.64 -13.50
C LEU A 90 17.75 30.51 -14.79
N LEU A 91 19.08 30.45 -14.67
CA LEU A 91 19.98 30.21 -15.80
C LEU A 91 19.77 28.82 -16.39
N THR A 92 19.62 27.80 -15.55
CA THR A 92 19.35 26.43 -15.98
C THR A 92 18.02 26.35 -16.75
N LEU A 93 16.95 26.94 -16.21
CA LEU A 93 15.65 27.00 -16.90
C LEU A 93 15.73 27.76 -18.22
N ARG A 94 16.41 28.91 -18.24
CA ARG A 94 16.59 29.72 -19.45
C ARG A 94 17.34 28.96 -20.54
N HIS A 95 18.39 28.24 -20.18
CA HIS A 95 19.19 27.48 -21.12
C HIS A 95 18.35 26.40 -21.80
N VAL A 96 17.71 25.59 -20.97
CA VAL A 96 16.90 24.44 -21.38
C VAL A 96 15.70 24.85 -22.24
N ILE A 97 15.00 25.93 -21.87
CA ILE A 97 13.87 26.44 -22.67
C ILE A 97 14.33 27.04 -24.00
N ARG A 98 15.55 27.59 -24.06
CA ARG A 98 16.11 28.17 -25.30
C ARG A 98 16.61 27.09 -26.26
N GLU A 99 17.21 26.02 -25.74
CA GLU A 99 17.80 24.93 -26.52
C GLU A 99 16.72 24.14 -27.29
N GLU A 100 15.64 23.72 -26.63
CA GLU A 100 14.52 23.07 -27.32
C GLU A 100 13.75 23.98 -28.28
N ARG A 101 13.66 25.29 -27.99
CA ARG A 101 13.05 26.25 -28.93
C ARG A 101 13.89 26.45 -30.19
N ALA A 102 15.20 26.23 -30.13
CA ALA A 102 16.05 26.25 -31.32
C ALA A 102 15.76 25.02 -32.21
N GLU A 103 15.48 23.87 -31.61
CA GLU A 103 15.09 22.66 -32.34
C GLU A 103 13.67 22.75 -32.94
N CYS A 104 12.76 23.48 -32.29
CA CYS A 104 11.42 23.75 -32.83
C CYS A 104 11.38 24.82 -33.95
N SER A 105 12.50 25.46 -34.30
CA SER A 105 12.52 26.55 -35.29
C SER A 105 12.53 26.11 -36.76
N PHE A 106 12.35 24.80 -37.04
CA PHE A 106 12.34 24.27 -38.41
C PHE A 106 10.96 24.15 -39.07
N GLU A 107 9.84 24.48 -38.42
CA GLU A 107 8.56 24.61 -39.12
C GLU A 107 7.85 25.90 -38.73
N GLU A 108 7.93 26.91 -39.62
CA GLU A 108 7.01 28.04 -39.66
C GLU A 108 5.57 27.50 -39.79
N ALA A 109 4.86 27.42 -38.67
CA ALA A 109 3.43 27.15 -38.66
C ALA A 109 2.69 28.39 -39.18
N GLY A 110 2.40 28.39 -40.47
CA GLY A 110 1.39 29.25 -41.07
C GLY A 110 0.06 29.10 -40.31
N ALA A 111 -0.57 30.24 -40.07
CA ALA A 111 -1.86 30.35 -39.40
C ALA A 111 -2.98 29.78 -40.29
N ASP A 112 -3.13 28.46 -40.30
CA ASP A 112 -4.33 27.84 -40.85
C ASP A 112 -5.35 27.61 -39.74
N GLU A 113 -6.46 28.33 -39.89
CA GLU A 113 -7.71 28.21 -39.17
C GLU A 113 -8.13 26.73 -39.06
N LEU A 114 -8.05 26.18 -37.85
CA LEU A 114 -8.36 24.79 -37.55
C LEU A 114 -9.87 24.51 -37.74
N VAL A 115 -10.26 24.19 -38.97
CA VAL A 115 -11.62 23.73 -39.29
C VAL A 115 -11.71 22.21 -39.06
N ALA A 116 -12.51 21.81 -38.08
CA ALA A 116 -12.76 20.40 -37.76
C ALA A 116 -13.56 19.71 -38.89
N ARG A 117 -12.86 19.08 -39.85
CA ARG A 117 -13.46 18.15 -40.82
C ARG A 117 -13.29 16.70 -40.34
N PRO A 118 -14.35 15.87 -40.33
CA PRO A 118 -14.23 14.48 -39.96
C PRO A 118 -13.27 13.77 -40.93
N GLY A 119 -12.20 13.18 -40.37
CA GLY A 119 -11.16 12.47 -41.13
C GLY A 119 -9.85 13.22 -41.35
N ASN A 120 -9.72 14.49 -40.97
CA ASN A 120 -8.49 15.28 -41.17
C ASN A 120 -7.68 15.54 -39.87
N LEU A 121 -7.86 14.70 -38.85
CA LEU A 121 -7.05 14.77 -37.63
C LEU A 121 -5.65 14.21 -37.96
N ARG A 122 -4.63 15.08 -37.98
CA ARG A 122 -3.22 14.66 -38.06
C ARG A 122 -2.96 13.64 -36.94
N ARG A 123 -2.42 12.48 -37.30
CA ARG A 123 -2.01 11.44 -36.34
C ARG A 123 -0.83 12.01 -35.54
N ILE A 124 -1.10 12.51 -34.33
CA ILE A 124 -0.05 12.99 -33.42
C ILE A 124 0.78 11.76 -33.05
N ALA A 125 1.98 11.63 -33.62
CA ALA A 125 2.88 10.49 -33.42
C ALA A 125 3.32 10.29 -31.96
N GLY A 126 3.04 11.25 -31.08
CA GLY A 126 3.35 11.22 -29.64
C GLY A 126 2.15 11.12 -28.70
N GLY A 127 0.94 10.88 -29.20
CA GLY A 127 -0.23 10.67 -28.34
C GLY A 127 -0.13 9.37 -27.53
N ILE A 128 -0.64 9.41 -26.30
CA ILE A 128 -0.76 8.38 -25.23
C ILE A 128 -1.00 6.92 -25.70
N SER A 129 -1.41 6.72 -26.94
CA SER A 129 -1.67 5.44 -27.61
C SER A 129 -0.44 4.56 -27.85
N ASN A 130 0.77 5.12 -28.01
CA ASN A 130 1.97 4.33 -28.35
C ASN A 130 2.77 3.80 -27.15
N LYS A 131 2.25 3.95 -25.93
CA LYS A 131 2.95 3.44 -24.74
C LYS A 131 2.63 1.95 -24.54
N PRO A 132 3.62 1.04 -24.49
CA PRO A 132 3.40 -0.20 -23.78
C PRO A 132 3.06 0.18 -22.34
N ARG A 133 1.87 -0.20 -21.86
CA ARG A 133 1.46 -0.15 -20.45
C ARG A 133 2.27 -1.14 -19.61
N THR A 134 3.56 -1.29 -19.87
CA THR A 134 4.43 -2.01 -18.95
C THR A 134 4.66 -1.06 -17.79
N MET A 135 3.74 -1.09 -16.82
CA MET A 135 4.12 -0.83 -15.44
C MET A 135 5.28 -1.77 -15.18
N TRP A 136 6.50 -1.26 -15.27
CA TRP A 136 7.66 -1.97 -14.76
C TRP A 136 7.43 -1.99 -13.27
N ILE A 137 6.76 -3.06 -12.81
CA ILE A 137 6.33 -3.15 -11.44
C ILE A 137 7.60 -3.02 -10.61
N ARG A 138 7.67 -1.93 -9.85
CA ARG A 138 8.81 -1.65 -8.98
C ARG A 138 8.97 -2.89 -8.10
N LYS A 139 10.09 -3.62 -8.23
CA LYS A 139 10.33 -4.89 -7.52
C LYS A 139 10.03 -4.75 -6.01
N LYS A 140 10.27 -3.56 -5.43
CA LYS A 140 9.92 -3.20 -4.05
C LYS A 140 8.41 -3.29 -3.73
N SER A 141 7.53 -2.89 -4.66
CA SER A 141 6.07 -3.00 -4.50
C SER A 141 5.59 -4.46 -4.52
N PHE A 142 6.27 -5.33 -5.26
CA PHE A 142 5.97 -6.76 -5.26
C PHE A 142 6.38 -7.43 -3.96
N TYR A 143 7.58 -7.14 -3.43
CA TYR A 143 7.98 -7.66 -2.12
C TYR A 143 7.01 -7.25 -1.02
N ASN A 144 6.59 -5.97 -1.00
CA ASN A 144 5.61 -5.49 -0.04
C ASN A 144 4.25 -6.21 -0.20
N GLY A 145 3.81 -6.47 -1.43
CA GLY A 145 2.60 -7.25 -1.70
C GLY A 145 2.69 -8.71 -1.24
N ILE A 146 3.82 -9.38 -1.49
CA ILE A 146 4.06 -10.76 -1.05
C ILE A 146 4.10 -10.84 0.48
N VAL A 147 4.77 -9.90 1.14
CA VAL A 147 4.82 -9.84 2.62
C VAL A 147 3.41 -9.69 3.20
N LEU A 148 2.55 -8.87 2.59
CA LEU A 148 1.16 -8.67 3.02
C LEU A 148 0.33 -9.96 2.86
N ILE A 149 0.51 -10.68 1.75
CA ILE A 149 -0.16 -11.97 1.51
C ILE A 149 0.30 -13.03 2.53
N VAL A 150 1.61 -13.12 2.82
CA VAL A 150 2.15 -14.05 3.81
C VAL A 150 1.62 -13.74 5.22
N ALA A 151 1.56 -12.46 5.59
CA ALA A 151 1.00 -12.04 6.87
C ALA A 151 -0.50 -12.39 7.01
N LEU A 152 -1.28 -12.18 5.94
CA LEU A 152 -2.69 -12.56 5.91
C LEU A 152 -2.86 -14.09 6.06
N LEU A 153 -2.03 -14.87 5.38
CA LEU A 153 -2.07 -16.33 5.42
C LEU A 153 -1.69 -16.85 6.82
N ALA A 154 -0.70 -16.25 7.48
CA ALA A 154 -0.34 -16.56 8.86
C ALA A 154 -1.50 -16.33 9.83
N ILE A 155 -2.27 -15.24 9.66
CA ILE A 155 -3.46 -14.95 10.46
C ILE A 155 -4.53 -16.04 10.28
N VAL A 156 -4.80 -16.46 9.04
CA VAL A 156 -5.78 -17.52 8.74
C VAL A 156 -5.37 -18.85 9.39
N VAL A 157 -4.08 -19.22 9.33
CA VAL A 157 -3.57 -20.43 9.99
C VAL A 157 -3.76 -20.33 11.50
N LEU A 158 -3.51 -19.16 12.10
CA LEU A 158 -3.70 -18.94 13.53
C LEU A 158 -5.16 -19.15 13.96
N PHE A 159 -6.11 -18.61 13.18
CA PHE A 159 -7.54 -18.81 13.42
C PHE A 159 -7.95 -20.27 13.29
N PHE A 160 -7.40 -21.00 12.31
CA PHE A 160 -7.66 -22.43 12.14
C PHE A 160 -7.10 -23.26 13.30
N GLN A 161 -5.92 -22.90 13.80
CA GLN A 161 -5.27 -23.58 14.92
C GLN A 161 -6.05 -23.37 16.22
N ILE A 162 -6.52 -22.16 16.49
CA ILE A 162 -7.39 -21.85 17.64
C ILE A 162 -8.75 -22.57 17.51
N GLY A 163 -9.31 -22.62 16.29
CA GLY A 163 -10.55 -23.36 16.02
C GLY A 163 -10.41 -24.87 16.23
N SER A 164 -9.29 -25.45 15.80
CA SER A 164 -9.00 -26.88 15.94
C SER A 164 -8.72 -27.30 17.38
N GLN A 165 -8.21 -26.40 18.23
CA GLN A 165 -7.98 -26.68 19.66
C GLN A 165 -9.26 -26.63 20.52
N ARG A 166 -10.41 -26.20 19.96
CA ARG A 166 -11.71 -26.25 20.67
C ARG A 166 -12.29 -27.65 20.79
N ASN A 167 -11.67 -28.64 20.14
CA ASN A 167 -11.95 -30.05 20.41
C ASN A 167 -10.93 -30.54 21.46
N PRO A 168 -11.26 -30.51 22.76
CA PRO A 168 -10.43 -31.16 23.77
C PRO A 168 -10.09 -32.58 23.33
N VAL A 169 -8.79 -32.89 23.36
CA VAL A 169 -8.23 -34.22 23.14
C VAL A 169 -8.66 -35.08 24.32
N GLY A 170 -9.85 -35.66 24.21
CA GLY A 170 -10.52 -36.37 25.28
C GLY A 170 -11.95 -36.66 24.86
N ASP A 171 -12.12 -37.68 24.02
CA ASP A 171 -13.38 -38.16 23.43
C ASP A 171 -14.48 -38.58 24.44
N GLU A 172 -14.28 -38.36 25.75
CA GLU A 172 -15.14 -38.88 26.81
C GLU A 172 -15.37 -37.88 27.97
N PHE A 173 -16.63 -37.50 28.19
CA PHE A 173 -17.08 -36.83 29.41
C PHE A 173 -17.28 -37.86 30.53
N ARG A 174 -16.51 -37.73 31.62
CA ARG A 174 -16.64 -38.58 32.81
C ARG A 174 -17.54 -37.90 33.84
N VAL A 175 -18.66 -38.54 34.16
CA VAL A 175 -19.60 -38.07 35.18
C VAL A 175 -19.50 -38.97 36.41
N ALA A 176 -19.19 -38.38 37.56
CA ALA A 176 -19.16 -39.12 38.83
C ALA A 176 -20.59 -39.21 39.40
N PHE A 177 -21.03 -40.43 39.68
CA PHE A 177 -22.31 -40.70 40.33
C PHE A 177 -22.07 -41.14 41.77
N PHE A 178 -22.39 -40.26 42.72
CA PHE A 178 -22.24 -40.51 44.14
C PHE A 178 -23.57 -41.01 44.71
N ALA A 179 -23.62 -42.27 45.14
CA ALA A 179 -24.75 -42.79 45.89
C ALA A 179 -24.32 -43.86 46.91
N PRO A 180 -25.07 -44.08 48.01
CA PRO A 180 -24.74 -45.09 49.00
C PRO A 180 -24.92 -46.48 48.39
N MET A 181 -23.82 -47.12 48.02
CA MET A 181 -23.79 -48.46 47.41
C MET A 181 -23.81 -49.57 48.47
N LYS A 182 -23.74 -49.21 49.75
CA LYS A 182 -23.77 -50.12 50.90
C LYS A 182 -24.91 -49.78 51.86
N GLY A 183 -25.37 -50.77 52.61
CA GLY A 183 -26.44 -50.62 53.61
C GLY A 183 -27.84 -50.84 53.06
N SER A 184 -28.86 -50.47 53.84
CA SER A 184 -30.28 -50.73 53.53
C SER A 184 -30.78 -50.03 52.26
N ALA A 185 -30.13 -48.94 51.84
CA ALA A 185 -30.46 -48.20 50.63
C ALA A 185 -29.69 -48.67 49.37
N ALA A 186 -28.75 -49.63 49.49
CA ALA A 186 -27.88 -50.05 48.40
C ALA A 186 -28.63 -50.53 47.15
N GLN A 187 -29.73 -51.26 47.34
CA GLN A 187 -30.51 -51.80 46.23
C GLN A 187 -31.11 -50.69 45.35
N SER A 188 -31.61 -49.62 45.98
CA SER A 188 -32.15 -48.46 45.27
C SER A 188 -31.04 -47.75 44.49
N SER A 189 -29.89 -47.54 45.13
CA SER A 189 -28.73 -46.88 44.53
C SER A 189 -28.15 -47.65 43.34
N HIS A 190 -28.08 -48.99 43.42
CA HIS A 190 -27.65 -49.83 42.29
C HIS A 190 -28.62 -49.75 41.11
N ASN A 191 -29.92 -49.71 41.38
CA ASN A 191 -30.93 -49.54 40.32
C ASN A 191 -30.80 -48.18 39.64
N GLN A 192 -30.56 -47.11 40.41
CA GLN A 192 -30.33 -45.77 39.87
C GLN A 192 -29.05 -45.70 39.03
N LEU A 193 -27.95 -46.33 39.49
CA LEU A 193 -26.70 -46.39 38.72
C LEU A 193 -26.91 -47.11 37.38
N ARG A 194 -27.62 -48.25 37.38
CA ARG A 194 -27.94 -48.98 36.14
C ARG A 194 -28.82 -48.17 35.21
N ALA A 195 -29.85 -47.49 35.74
CA ALA A 195 -30.71 -46.62 34.94
C ALA A 195 -29.92 -45.48 34.29
N ALA A 196 -28.99 -44.87 35.04
CA ALA A 196 -28.13 -43.81 34.52
C ALA A 196 -27.15 -44.34 33.46
N GLN A 197 -26.58 -45.53 33.64
CA GLN A 197 -25.75 -46.20 32.63
C GLN A 197 -26.52 -46.47 31.33
N LEU A 198 -27.76 -46.99 31.42
CA LEU A 198 -28.62 -47.20 30.26
C LEU A 198 -28.94 -45.91 29.50
N ALA A 199 -29.21 -44.82 30.23
CA ALA A 199 -29.45 -43.52 29.62
C ALA A 199 -28.22 -43.02 28.85
N VAL A 200 -27.01 -43.20 29.42
CA VAL A 200 -25.75 -42.83 28.77
C VAL A 200 -25.47 -43.70 27.55
N GLU A 201 -25.75 -45.00 27.60
CA GLU A 201 -25.64 -45.87 26.42
C GLU A 201 -26.56 -45.42 25.29
N GLN A 202 -27.79 -45.01 25.61
CA GLN A 202 -28.73 -44.51 24.61
C GLN A 202 -28.28 -43.18 23.99
N ILE A 203 -27.76 -42.25 24.81
CA ILE A 203 -27.21 -40.97 24.34
C ILE A 203 -25.97 -41.21 23.47
N ASN A 204 -25.07 -42.10 23.89
CA ASN A 204 -23.86 -42.45 23.12
C ASN A 204 -24.21 -43.10 21.78
N LYS A 205 -25.26 -43.94 21.72
CA LYS A 205 -25.78 -44.50 20.46
C LYS A 205 -26.33 -43.44 19.50
N GLN A 206 -26.83 -42.32 20.03
CA GLN A 206 -27.36 -41.20 19.25
C GLN A 206 -26.29 -40.16 18.84
N GLY A 207 -25.00 -40.45 19.07
CA GLY A 207 -23.89 -39.55 18.72
C GLY A 207 -23.33 -38.75 19.89
N GLY A 208 -23.70 -39.10 21.13
CA GLY A 208 -23.17 -38.49 22.33
C GLY A 208 -23.65 -37.05 22.53
N VAL A 209 -22.94 -36.28 23.36
CA VAL A 209 -23.23 -34.86 23.58
C VAL A 209 -22.21 -34.03 22.85
N ARG A 210 -22.65 -33.28 21.83
CA ARG A 210 -21.77 -32.45 20.97
C ARG A 210 -20.60 -33.24 20.35
N GLY A 211 -20.80 -34.52 20.06
CA GLY A 211 -19.79 -35.43 19.49
C GLY A 211 -18.94 -36.19 20.51
N TYR A 212 -19.10 -35.93 21.81
CA TYR A 212 -18.34 -36.60 22.87
C TYR A 212 -19.14 -37.76 23.47
N LYS A 213 -18.46 -38.87 23.76
CA LYS A 213 -19.05 -39.99 24.51
C LYS A 213 -19.16 -39.63 25.99
N ILE A 214 -20.15 -40.16 26.69
CA ILE A 214 -20.30 -40.00 28.14
C ILE A 214 -19.96 -41.33 28.82
N LYS A 215 -19.29 -41.27 29.97
CA LYS A 215 -19.04 -42.41 30.84
C LYS A 215 -19.40 -42.06 32.28
N ILE A 216 -20.28 -42.85 32.89
CA ILE A 216 -20.62 -42.70 34.31
C ILE A 216 -19.71 -43.60 35.15
N VAL A 217 -19.12 -43.02 36.19
CA VAL A 217 -18.34 -43.76 37.20
C VAL A 217 -19.06 -43.64 38.54
N GLY A 218 -19.48 -44.78 39.08
CA GLY A 218 -20.15 -44.84 40.38
C GLY A 218 -19.13 -44.79 41.52
N TYR A 219 -19.33 -43.91 42.49
CA TYR A 219 -18.57 -43.82 43.73
C TYR A 219 -19.49 -44.05 44.92
N ASP A 220 -19.05 -44.91 45.83
CA ASP A 220 -19.73 -45.16 47.09
C ASP A 220 -19.49 -43.98 48.03
N LEU A 221 -20.55 -43.46 48.66
CA LEU A 221 -20.37 -42.46 49.72
C LEU A 221 -19.88 -43.17 50.99
N PRO A 222 -18.92 -42.59 51.71
CA PRO A 222 -18.59 -43.09 53.04
C PRO A 222 -19.84 -43.01 53.92
N ASN A 223 -20.23 -44.14 54.53
CA ASN A 223 -21.28 -44.15 55.54
C ASN A 223 -20.88 -43.18 56.65
N GLY A 224 -21.66 -42.13 56.84
CA GLY A 224 -21.48 -41.16 57.92
C GLY A 224 -21.77 -41.72 59.32
N THR A 225 -21.57 -43.03 59.55
CA THR A 225 -21.40 -43.58 60.89
C THR A 225 -19.92 -43.68 61.14
N HIS A 226 -19.39 -42.70 61.86
CA HIS A 226 -18.12 -42.85 62.58
C HIS A 226 -18.12 -44.25 63.23
N GLU A 227 -17.09 -45.03 62.93
CA GLU A 227 -16.68 -46.11 63.83
C GLU A 227 -16.43 -45.45 65.20
N ALA A 228 -17.33 -45.72 66.13
CA ALA A 228 -17.21 -45.37 67.54
C ALA A 228 -16.54 -46.52 68.28
#